data_AF-B8BZQ6-F1
#
_entry.id   AF-B8BZQ6-F1
#
_cell.length_a   1.000
_cell.length_b   1.000
_cell.length_c   1.000
_cell.angle_alpha   90.00
_cell.angle_beta   90.00
_cell.angle_gamma   90.00
#
_symmetry.space_group_name_H-M   'P 1'
#
loop_
_entity.id
_entity.type
_entity.pdbx_description
1 polymer ?
#
loop_
_entity_poly.entity_id
_entity_poly.type
_entity_poly.pdbx_seq_one_letter_code
_entity_poly.pdbx_strand_id
1 'polypeptide(L)'
;MHSQNDINAKMRAILVDWLVEVHMKFRLHPETLYLCVNIIDRYCSKVDVKRSKLQLIGVTALLVACKHEEIYPPEVRDCVYITDRAYDRQEVLDMEQSILKELDWKISVPTAYPFLHRFLSITGASEMTRHAANFYMERSLQEHDLLNYRPSLVCAAAVVL
;
A
#
# COMPACT_ATOMS: atom_id res chain seq x y z
N MET A 1 1.14 -3.03 14.28
CA MET A 1 1.13 -4.51 14.32
C MET A 1 1.29 -5.06 15.73
N HIS A 2 1.33 -4.25 16.79
CA HIS A 2 1.44 -4.75 18.17
C HIS A 2 0.24 -5.58 18.65
N SER A 3 -0.93 -5.47 18.00
CA SER A 3 -2.13 -6.25 18.28
C SER A 3 -2.22 -7.58 17.52
N GLN A 4 -1.28 -7.85 16.60
CA GLN A 4 -1.28 -9.05 15.77
C GLN A 4 -0.57 -10.20 16.48
N ASN A 5 -1.17 -11.41 16.42
CA ASN A 5 -0.61 -12.58 17.10
C ASN A 5 0.33 -13.40 16.21
N ASP A 6 0.12 -13.40 14.89
CA ASP A 6 0.80 -14.32 13.96
C ASP A 6 1.63 -13.62 12.87
N ILE A 7 1.54 -12.29 12.76
CA ILE A 7 2.32 -11.48 11.81
C ILE A 7 3.08 -10.37 12.54
N ASN A 8 4.20 -9.92 11.96
CA ASN A 8 5.04 -8.87 12.54
C ASN A 8 5.50 -7.86 11.48
N ALA A 9 6.15 -6.79 11.93
CA ALA A 9 6.64 -5.70 11.07
C ALA A 9 7.56 -6.18 9.94
N LYS A 10 8.40 -7.20 10.20
CA LYS A 10 9.29 -7.78 9.18
C LYS A 10 8.50 -8.50 8.08
N MET A 11 7.47 -9.27 8.44
CA MET A 11 6.59 -9.93 7.45
C MET A 11 5.83 -8.90 6.60
N ARG A 12 5.37 -7.81 7.21
CA ARG A 12 4.79 -6.67 6.46
C ARG A 12 5.80 -6.06 5.50
N ALA A 13 7.03 -5.79 5.94
CA ALA A 13 8.05 -5.21 5.06
C ALA A 13 8.33 -6.12 3.85
N ILE A 14 8.41 -7.43 4.06
CA ILE A 14 8.55 -8.43 2.96
C ILE A 14 7.34 -8.38 2.02
N LEU A 15 6.12 -8.28 2.54
CA LEU A 15 4.92 -8.15 1.71
C LEU A 15 4.96 -6.85 0.87
N VAL A 16 5.30 -5.72 1.50
CA VAL A 16 5.36 -4.42 0.81
C VAL A 16 6.44 -4.42 -0.27
N ASP A 17 7.61 -4.99 0.00
CA ASP A 17 8.69 -5.17 -0.97
C ASP A 17 8.22 -5.95 -2.21
N TRP A 18 7.57 -7.10 -1.99
CA TRP A 18 6.96 -7.86 -3.08
C TRP A 18 5.86 -7.08 -3.83
N LEU A 19 5.04 -6.29 -3.12
CA LEU A 19 4.01 -5.47 -3.75
C LEU A 19 4.60 -4.34 -4.61
N VAL A 20 5.78 -3.81 -4.28
CA VAL A 20 6.50 -2.86 -5.15
C VAL A 20 6.85 -3.53 -6.47
N GLU A 21 7.36 -4.77 -6.45
CA GLU A 21 7.66 -5.51 -7.68
C GLU A 21 6.40 -5.76 -8.53
N VAL A 22 5.29 -6.15 -7.89
CA VAL A 22 3.99 -6.36 -8.57
C VAL A 22 3.46 -5.06 -9.17
N HIS A 23 3.54 -3.96 -8.42
CA HIS A 23 3.16 -2.62 -8.85
C HIS A 23 3.94 -2.19 -10.09
N MET A 24 5.26 -2.37 -10.09
CA MET A 24 6.12 -2.08 -11.24
C MET A 24 5.80 -2.97 -12.43
N LYS A 25 5.54 -4.27 -12.21
CA LYS A 25 5.19 -5.23 -13.28
C LYS A 25 3.89 -4.85 -13.98
N PHE A 26 2.89 -4.38 -13.23
CA PHE A 26 1.62 -3.90 -13.77
C PHE A 26 1.67 -2.44 -14.24
N ARG A 27 2.80 -1.73 -14.02
CA ARG A 27 3.02 -0.32 -14.40
C ARG A 27 1.94 0.61 -13.83
N LEU A 28 1.59 0.39 -12.58
CA LEU A 28 0.57 1.14 -11.87
C LEU A 28 1.10 2.52 -11.45
N HIS A 29 0.20 3.46 -11.18
CA HIS A 29 0.54 4.77 -10.65
C HIS A 29 1.04 4.66 -9.21
N PRO A 30 1.96 5.53 -8.75
CA PRO A 30 2.43 5.53 -7.37
C PRO A 30 1.28 5.64 -6.36
N GLU A 31 0.27 6.48 -6.63
CA GLU A 31 -0.94 6.65 -5.82
C GLU A 31 -1.55 5.32 -5.40
N THR A 32 -1.65 4.38 -6.35
CA THR A 32 -2.17 3.03 -6.17
C THR A 32 -1.37 2.24 -5.14
N LEU A 33 -0.04 2.32 -5.15
CA LEU A 33 0.82 1.65 -4.17
C LEU A 33 0.64 2.24 -2.77
N TYR A 34 0.63 3.57 -2.64
CA TYR A 34 0.43 4.23 -1.35
C TYR A 34 -0.93 3.90 -0.74
N LEU A 35 -1.98 3.87 -1.58
CA LEU A 35 -3.31 3.46 -1.15
C LEU A 35 -3.36 1.98 -0.76
N CYS A 36 -2.74 1.10 -1.54
CA CYS A 36 -2.63 -0.33 -1.24
C CYS A 36 -2.03 -0.58 0.15
N VAL A 37 -0.87 0.02 0.44
CA VAL A 37 -0.21 -0.11 1.75
C VAL A 37 -1.10 0.43 2.88
N ASN A 38 -1.77 1.57 2.65
CA ASN A 38 -2.71 2.13 3.63
C ASN A 38 -3.88 1.17 3.94
N ILE A 39 -4.45 0.53 2.92
CA ILE A 39 -5.52 -0.46 3.07
C ILE A 39 -5.04 -1.65 3.90
N ILE A 40 -3.86 -2.19 3.58
CA ILE A 40 -3.26 -3.33 4.31
C ILE A 40 -3.10 -2.99 5.79
N ASP A 41 -2.53 -1.84 6.11
CA ASP A 41 -2.25 -1.45 7.48
C ASP A 41 -3.53 -1.22 8.29
N ARG A 42 -4.52 -0.55 7.69
CA ARG A 42 -5.82 -0.34 8.34
C ARG A 42 -6.56 -1.65 8.57
N TYR A 43 -6.54 -2.56 7.59
CA TYR A 43 -7.17 -3.87 7.73
C TYR A 43 -6.49 -4.70 8.83
N CYS A 44 -5.15 -4.79 8.80
CA CYS A 44 -4.36 -5.47 9.84
C CYS A 44 -4.44 -4.78 11.21
N SER A 45 -4.93 -3.55 11.31
CA SER A 45 -5.19 -2.91 12.62
C SER A 45 -6.49 -3.38 13.26
N LYS A 46 -7.44 -3.87 12.45
CA LYS A 46 -8.80 -4.26 12.89
C LYS A 46 -9.01 -5.76 12.99
N VAL A 47 -8.31 -6.54 12.15
CA VAL A 47 -8.48 -8.00 12.04
C VAL A 47 -7.20 -8.71 12.45
N ASP A 48 -7.28 -9.74 13.30
CA ASP A 48 -6.13 -10.63 13.59
C ASP A 48 -5.89 -11.56 12.39
N VAL A 49 -4.74 -11.38 11.74
CA VAL A 49 -4.43 -11.99 10.44
C VAL A 49 -3.48 -13.16 10.63
N LYS A 50 -3.81 -14.30 10.02
CA LYS A 50 -2.89 -15.43 9.89
C LYS A 50 -1.84 -15.15 8.82
N ARG A 51 -0.60 -15.54 9.08
CA ARG A 51 0.53 -15.35 8.14
C ARG A 51 0.25 -15.93 6.75
N SER A 52 -0.47 -17.04 6.66
CA SER A 52 -0.83 -17.71 5.40
C SER A 52 -1.79 -16.92 4.52
N LYS A 53 -2.52 -15.94 5.10
CA LYS A 53 -3.46 -15.07 4.38
C LYS A 53 -2.87 -13.69 4.10
N LEU A 54 -1.64 -13.41 4.53
CA LEU A 54 -1.01 -12.10 4.38
C LEU A 54 -0.79 -11.72 2.91
N GLN A 55 -0.34 -12.67 2.07
CA GLN A 55 -0.19 -12.42 0.62
C GLN A 55 -1.55 -12.21 -0.07
N LEU A 56 -2.57 -12.99 0.30
CA LEU A 56 -3.94 -12.80 -0.19
C LEU A 56 -4.47 -11.39 0.13
N ILE A 57 -4.26 -10.91 1.36
CA ILE A 57 -4.63 -9.55 1.76
C ILE A 57 -3.87 -8.52 0.91
N GLY A 58 -2.56 -8.70 0.72
CA GLY A 58 -1.74 -7.79 -0.07
C GLY A 58 -2.20 -7.65 -1.53
N VAL A 59 -2.36 -8.77 -2.23
CA VAL A 59 -2.80 -8.74 -3.64
C VAL A 59 -4.23 -8.21 -3.78
N THR A 60 -5.09 -8.49 -2.82
CA THR A 60 -6.49 -8.04 -2.84
C THR A 60 -6.59 -6.55 -2.48
N ALA A 61 -5.79 -6.06 -1.54
CA ALA A 61 -5.69 -4.63 -1.23
C ALA A 61 -5.16 -3.84 -2.44
N LEU A 62 -4.21 -4.41 -3.19
CA LEU A 62 -3.74 -3.82 -4.45
C LEU A 62 -4.87 -3.76 -5.48
N LEU A 63 -5.66 -4.83 -5.64
CA LEU A 63 -6.83 -4.83 -6.53
C LEU A 63 -7.84 -3.74 -6.16
N VAL A 64 -8.14 -3.58 -4.86
CA VAL A 64 -9.05 -2.53 -4.37
C VAL A 64 -8.48 -1.15 -4.67
N ALA A 65 -7.18 -0.93 -4.44
CA ALA A 65 -6.52 0.33 -4.76
C ALA A 65 -6.56 0.62 -6.27
N CYS A 66 -6.27 -0.37 -7.11
CA CYS A 66 -6.34 -0.20 -8.57
C CYS A 66 -7.75 0.17 -9.03
N LYS A 67 -8.79 -0.48 -8.51
CA LYS A 67 -10.19 -0.13 -8.84
C LYS A 67 -10.56 1.30 -8.44
N HIS A 68 -9.81 1.92 -7.53
CA HIS A 68 -10.03 3.30 -7.12
C HIS A 68 -9.21 4.31 -7.93
N GLU A 69 -7.92 4.03 -8.16
CA GLU A 69 -6.97 5.00 -8.72
C GLU A 69 -6.72 4.81 -10.23
N GLU A 70 -6.84 3.58 -10.75
CA GLU A 70 -6.49 3.28 -12.14
C GLU A 70 -7.69 3.40 -13.07
N ILE A 71 -7.46 3.96 -14.26
CA ILE A 71 -8.47 3.99 -15.32
C ILE A 71 -8.78 2.56 -15.81
N TYR A 72 -7.74 1.72 -15.89
CA TYR A 72 -7.83 0.34 -16.35
C TYR A 72 -7.19 -0.60 -15.32
N PRO A 73 -7.92 -0.96 -14.25
CA PRO A 73 -7.40 -1.84 -13.22
C PRO A 73 -7.19 -3.27 -13.74
N PRO A 74 -6.22 -4.04 -13.18
CA PRO A 74 -6.09 -5.46 -13.45
C PRO A 74 -7.35 -6.21 -13.00
N GLU A 75 -7.59 -7.35 -13.62
CA GLU A 75 -8.71 -8.22 -13.30
C GLU A 75 -8.33 -9.20 -12.17
N VAL A 76 -9.35 -9.82 -11.54
CA VAL A 76 -9.13 -10.84 -10.49
C VAL A 76 -8.26 -11.99 -10.98
N ARG A 77 -8.34 -12.35 -12.27
CA ARG A 77 -7.49 -13.39 -12.86
C ARG A 77 -6.00 -13.05 -12.81
N ASP A 78 -5.67 -11.76 -12.88
CA ASP A 78 -4.29 -11.29 -12.85
C ASP A 78 -3.74 -11.38 -11.41
N CYS A 79 -4.59 -11.15 -10.40
CA CYS A 79 -4.28 -11.43 -9.00
C CYS A 79 -4.00 -12.92 -8.76
N VAL A 80 -4.86 -13.80 -9.27
CA VAL A 80 -4.65 -15.26 -9.17
C VAL A 80 -3.36 -15.69 -9.85
N TYR A 81 -3.06 -15.12 -11.02
CA TYR A 81 -1.84 -15.40 -11.77
C TYR A 81 -0.58 -14.93 -11.04
N ILE A 82 -0.58 -13.70 -10.50
CA ILE A 82 0.63 -13.14 -9.87
C ILE A 82 0.99 -13.81 -8.55
N THR A 83 0.01 -14.41 -7.87
CA THR A 83 0.24 -15.25 -6.68
C THR A 83 0.56 -16.70 -7.02
N ASP A 84 0.95 -17.01 -8.26
CA ASP A 84 1.22 -18.36 -8.75
C ASP A 84 0.09 -19.37 -8.44
N ARG A 85 -1.17 -18.90 -8.56
CA ARG A 85 -2.38 -19.67 -8.26
C ARG A 85 -2.45 -20.23 -6.83
N ALA A 86 -1.73 -19.62 -5.88
CA ALA A 86 -1.83 -19.96 -4.47
C ALA A 86 -3.24 -19.72 -3.90
N TYR A 87 -4.02 -18.85 -4.55
CA TYR A 87 -5.40 -18.54 -4.21
C TYR A 87 -6.30 -18.60 -5.44
N ASP A 88 -7.55 -18.99 -5.24
CA ASP A 88 -8.55 -18.99 -6.31
C ASP A 88 -9.31 -17.66 -6.42
N ARG A 89 -10.14 -17.55 -7.46
CA ARG A 89 -10.94 -16.35 -7.73
C ARG A 89 -11.91 -16.02 -6.59
N GLN A 90 -12.49 -17.03 -5.96
CA GLN A 90 -13.48 -16.84 -4.90
C GLN A 90 -12.79 -16.32 -3.64
N GLU A 91 -11.62 -16.85 -3.29
CA GLU A 91 -10.83 -16.36 -2.16
C GLU A 91 -10.46 -14.88 -2.30
N VAL A 92 -10.10 -14.42 -3.50
CA VAL A 92 -9.80 -12.99 -3.75
C VAL A 92 -11.06 -12.13 -3.59
N LEU A 93 -12.21 -12.58 -4.10
CA LEU A 93 -13.47 -11.84 -3.98
C LEU A 93 -14.00 -11.79 -2.55
N ASP A 94 -13.87 -12.89 -1.80
CA ASP A 94 -14.26 -12.96 -0.40
C ASP A 94 -13.35 -12.05 0.45
N MET A 95 -12.05 -12.04 0.17
CA MET A 95 -11.11 -11.13 0.81
C MET A 95 -11.42 -9.67 0.48
N GLU A 96 -11.77 -9.36 -0.77
CA GLU A 96 -12.13 -8.00 -1.18
C GLU A 96 -13.35 -7.52 -0.39
N GLN A 97 -14.37 -8.37 -0.29
CA GLN A 97 -15.56 -8.04 0.50
C GLN A 97 -15.23 -7.86 1.98
N SER A 98 -14.35 -8.69 2.55
CA SER A 98 -13.89 -8.56 3.93
C SER A 98 -13.18 -7.24 4.17
N ILE A 99 -12.21 -6.88 3.30
CA ILE A 99 -11.47 -5.62 3.38
C ILE A 99 -12.43 -4.42 3.32
N LEU A 100 -13.33 -4.40 2.35
CA LEU A 100 -14.26 -3.29 2.17
C LEU A 100 -15.22 -3.14 3.35
N LYS A 101 -15.74 -4.25 3.90
CA LYS A 101 -16.60 -4.24 5.09
C LYS A 101 -15.86 -3.72 6.32
N GLU A 102 -14.69 -4.26 6.61
CA GLU A 102 -13.90 -3.86 7.79
C GLU A 102 -13.43 -2.40 7.71
N LEU A 103 -13.27 -1.86 6.51
CA LEU A 103 -12.93 -0.45 6.30
C LEU A 103 -14.14 0.48 6.17
N ASP A 104 -15.36 -0.01 6.40
CA ASP A 104 -16.61 0.74 6.22
C ASP A 104 -16.73 1.39 4.84
N TRP A 105 -16.14 0.77 3.81
CA TRP A 105 -16.03 1.30 2.43
C TRP A 105 -15.28 2.64 2.32
N LYS A 106 -14.56 3.07 3.38
CA LYS A 106 -13.79 4.32 3.41
C LYS A 106 -12.42 4.12 2.78
N ILE A 107 -12.37 4.01 1.45
CA ILE A 107 -11.11 3.84 0.69
C ILE A 107 -10.46 5.18 0.35
N SER A 108 -11.26 6.21 0.05
CA SER A 108 -10.73 7.55 -0.23
C SER A 108 -10.18 8.20 1.05
N VAL A 109 -8.85 8.15 1.21
CA VAL A 109 -8.13 8.71 2.36
C VAL A 109 -6.88 9.44 1.89
N PRO A 110 -6.44 10.48 2.62
CA PRO A 110 -5.21 11.18 2.25
C PRO A 110 -4.00 10.27 2.48
N THR A 111 -3.34 9.89 1.39
CA THR A 111 -2.03 9.23 1.43
C THR A 111 -0.90 10.26 1.46
N ALA A 112 0.34 9.80 1.61
CA ALA A 112 1.48 10.72 1.69
C ALA A 112 1.88 11.31 0.32
N TYR A 113 1.51 10.66 -0.78
CA TYR A 113 1.93 11.02 -2.13
C TYR A 113 1.42 12.40 -2.61
N PRO A 114 0.14 12.78 -2.39
CA PRO A 114 -0.33 14.13 -2.72
C PRO A 114 0.41 15.24 -1.94
N PHE A 115 0.79 14.99 -0.69
CA PHE A 115 1.56 15.95 0.11
C PHE A 115 2.96 16.15 -0.47
N LEU A 116 3.59 15.09 -0.97
CA LEU A 116 4.93 15.16 -1.58
C LEU A 116 4.97 16.12 -2.76
N HIS A 117 4.05 15.95 -3.71
CA HIS A 117 3.95 16.86 -4.86
C HIS A 117 3.66 18.30 -4.44
N ARG A 118 2.77 18.48 -3.45
CA ARG A 118 2.44 19.80 -2.92
C ARG A 118 3.66 20.48 -2.31
N PHE A 119 4.42 19.79 -1.48
CA PHE A 119 5.59 20.34 -0.80
C PHE A 119 6.71 20.64 -1.79
N LEU A 120 7.05 19.70 -2.69
CA LEU A 120 8.06 19.91 -3.72
C LEU A 120 7.72 21.07 -4.66
N SER A 121 6.42 21.29 -4.94
CA SER A 121 5.96 22.42 -5.74
C SER A 121 6.12 23.75 -5.00
N ILE A 122 5.72 23.83 -3.73
CA ILE A 122 5.80 25.07 -2.95
C ILE A 122 7.24 25.47 -2.66
N THR A 123 8.13 24.51 -2.40
CA THR A 123 9.53 24.79 -2.07
C THR A 123 10.39 25.10 -3.29
N GLY A 124 9.86 24.95 -4.51
CA GLY A 124 10.66 25.09 -5.73
C GLY A 124 11.80 24.07 -5.78
N ALA A 125 11.57 22.87 -5.26
CA ALA A 125 12.59 21.84 -5.08
C ALA A 125 13.32 21.51 -6.40
N SER A 126 14.65 21.41 -6.31
CA SER A 126 15.51 20.97 -7.42
C SER A 126 15.17 19.55 -7.85
N GLU A 127 15.55 19.17 -9.07
CA GLU A 127 15.30 17.82 -9.57
C GLU A 127 15.94 16.74 -8.68
N MET A 128 17.15 16.98 -8.18
CA MET A 128 17.82 16.08 -7.22
C MET A 128 16.99 15.88 -5.95
N THR A 129 16.46 16.98 -5.39
CA THR A 129 15.62 16.94 -4.17
C THR A 129 14.32 16.18 -4.45
N ARG A 130 13.74 16.35 -5.64
CA ARG A 130 12.54 15.61 -6.05
C ARG A 130 12.80 14.10 -6.12
N HIS A 131 13.92 13.69 -6.72
CA HIS A 131 14.29 12.27 -6.80
C HIS A 131 14.58 11.69 -5.41
N ALA A 132 15.35 12.39 -4.58
CA ALA A 132 15.65 11.97 -3.21
C ALA A 132 14.38 11.84 -2.35
N ALA A 133 13.50 12.84 -2.40
CA ALA A 133 12.27 12.83 -1.63
C ALA A 133 11.32 11.71 -2.08
N ASN A 134 11.19 11.44 -3.39
CA ASN A 134 10.43 10.28 -3.87
C ASN A 134 11.01 8.97 -3.36
N PHE A 135 12.33 8.80 -3.42
CA PHE A 135 13.01 7.62 -2.90
C PHE A 135 12.76 7.40 -1.39
N TYR A 136 12.94 8.44 -0.57
CA TYR A 136 12.68 8.34 0.87
C TYR A 136 11.21 8.06 1.19
N MET A 137 10.30 8.67 0.43
CA MET A 137 8.87 8.45 0.59
C MET A 137 8.46 7.02 0.24
N GLU A 138 8.98 6.46 -0.85
CA GLU A 138 8.71 5.07 -1.20
C GLU A 138 9.31 4.12 -0.17
N ARG A 139 10.54 4.39 0.29
CA ARG A 139 11.20 3.60 1.33
C ARG A 139 10.43 3.62 2.65
N SER A 140 9.77 4.74 2.96
CA SER A 140 8.94 4.88 4.16
C SER A 140 7.78 3.89 4.22
N LEU A 141 7.30 3.39 3.07
CA LEU A 141 6.19 2.43 3.02
C LEU A 141 6.54 1.11 3.69
N GLN A 142 7.81 0.70 3.70
CA GLN A 142 8.27 -0.53 4.35
C GLN A 142 8.41 -0.39 5.87
N GLU A 143 8.64 0.84 6.36
CA GLU A 143 8.98 1.12 7.76
C GLU A 143 7.73 1.20 8.63
N HIS A 144 7.50 0.15 9.44
CA HIS A 144 6.30 0.03 10.26
C HIS A 144 6.15 1.17 11.29
N ASP A 145 7.26 1.59 11.89
CA ASP A 145 7.26 2.60 12.96
C ASP A 145 6.81 3.98 12.47
N LEU A 146 6.91 4.23 11.16
CA LEU A 146 6.47 5.49 10.56
C LEU A 146 4.94 5.65 10.52
N LEU A 147 4.18 4.55 10.71
CA LEU A 147 2.73 4.60 10.83
C LEU A 147 2.24 5.39 12.06
N ASN A 148 3.12 5.61 13.05
CA ASN A 148 2.82 6.42 14.22
C ASN A 148 2.79 7.94 13.91
N TYR A 149 3.25 8.35 12.73
CA TYR A 149 3.30 9.74 12.30
C TYR A 149 2.27 10.03 11.22
N ARG A 150 1.85 11.29 11.13
CA ARG A 150 0.93 11.73 10.07
C ARG A 150 1.63 11.66 8.71
N PRO A 151 0.94 11.27 7.62
CA PRO A 151 1.51 11.23 6.27
C PRO A 151 2.18 12.54 5.84
N SER A 152 1.60 13.69 6.22
CA SER A 152 2.16 15.01 5.96
C SER A 152 3.49 15.26 6.68
N LEU A 153 3.68 14.70 7.87
CA LEU A 153 4.94 14.86 8.63
C LEU A 153 6.05 13.99 8.04
N VAL A 154 5.75 12.74 7.69
CA VAL A 154 6.69 11.85 6.99
C VAL A 154 7.14 12.48 5.69
N CYS A 155 6.19 13.05 4.94
CA CYS A 155 6.48 13.78 3.72
C CYS A 155 7.36 15.01 3.93
N ALA A 156 7.08 15.83 4.95
CA ALA A 156 7.92 16.99 5.25
C ALA A 156 9.36 16.57 5.59
N ALA A 157 9.54 15.49 6.35
CA ALA A 157 10.85 14.95 6.67
C ALA A 157 11.60 14.49 5.39
N ALA A 158 10.92 13.76 4.49
CA ALA A 158 11.53 13.29 3.24
C ALA A 158 11.96 14.42 2.29
N VAL A 159 11.29 15.58 2.33
CA VAL A 159 11.63 16.74 1.49
C VAL A 159 12.81 17.55 2.05
N VAL A 160 13.04 17.47 3.36
CA VAL A 160 14.12 18.23 4.05
C VAL A 160 15.45 17.47 4.07
N LEU A 161 15.42 16.13 4.01
CA LEU A 161 16.60 15.26 3.97
C LEU A 161 17.27 15.25 2.58
#